data_AF-A0A7Z8LBP2-F1
#
_entry.id   AF-A0A7Z8LBP2-F1
#
_cell.length_a   1.000
_cell.length_b   1.000
_cell.length_c   1.000
_cell.angle_alpha   90.00
_cell.angle_beta   90.00
_cell.angle_gamma   90.00
#
_symmetry.space_group_name_H-M   'P 1'
#
loop_
_entity.id
_entity.type
_entity.pdbx_description
1 polymer ?
#
loop_
_entity_poly.entity_id
_entity_poly.type
_entity_poly.pdbx_seq_one_letter_code
_entity_poly.pdbx_strand_id
1 'polypeptide(L)' 'MKVNIRLSSTKARRMTGFRTRMKTRGGRAIIRRQRALACGKKKISN' A
#
# COMPACT_ATOMS: atom_id res chain seq x y z
N MET A 1 -13.67 18.28 16.14
CA MET A 1 -13.25 18.15 14.72
C MET A 1 -13.54 16.73 14.23
N LYS A 2 -14.29 16.55 13.14
CA LYS A 2 -14.60 15.20 12.62
C LYS A 2 -13.35 14.60 11.98
N VAL A 3 -12.84 13.49 12.51
CA VAL A 3 -11.67 12.80 11.94
C VAL A 3 -12.14 11.97 10.74
N ASN A 4 -11.56 12.22 9.56
CA ASN A 4 -11.93 11.53 8.31
C ASN A 4 -11.32 10.12 8.23
N ILE A 5 -11.62 9.27 9.23
CA ILE A 5 -11.21 7.87 9.23
C ILE A 5 -12.22 7.05 8.42
N ARG A 6 -11.74 6.33 7.41
CA ARG A 6 -12.59 5.41 6.63
C ARG A 6 -12.76 4.11 7.40
N LEU A 7 -13.90 3.94 8.06
CA LEU A 7 -14.24 2.74 8.83
C LEU A 7 -14.76 1.57 7.97
N SER A 8 -15.10 1.80 6.69
CA SER A 8 -15.61 0.73 5.82
C SER A 8 -14.49 -0.22 5.36
N SER A 9 -14.56 -1.47 5.84
CA SER A 9 -13.65 -2.57 5.49
C SER A 9 -13.66 -2.87 3.98
N THR A 10 -14.84 -2.85 3.35
CA THR A 10 -15.00 -3.05 1.89
C THR A 10 -14.29 -1.97 1.10
N LYS A 11 -14.45 -0.70 1.48
CA LYS A 11 -13.79 0.42 0.80
C LYS A 11 -12.27 0.35 0.98
N ALA A 12 -11.80 0.03 2.18
CA ALA A 12 -10.38 -0.19 2.44
C ALA A 12 -9.79 -1.29 1.53
N ARG A 13 -10.44 -2.47 1.48
CA ARG A 13 -9.99 -3.59 0.66
C ARG A 13 -9.93 -3.25 -0.83
N ARG A 14 -10.93 -2.54 -1.36
CA ARG A 14 -10.96 -2.12 -2.78
C ARG A 14 -9.87 -1.10 -3.11
N MET A 15 -9.55 -0.19 -2.19
CA MET A 15 -8.54 0.86 -2.42
C MET A 15 -7.10 0.39 -2.23
N THR A 16 -6.82 -0.39 -1.20
CA THR A 16 -5.44 -0.70 -0.79
C THR A 16 -5.10 -2.18 -0.79
N GLY A 17 -6.06 -3.06 -1.07
CA GLY A 17 -5.87 -4.51 -1.05
C GLY A 17 -4.82 -5.01 -2.04
N PHE A 18 -4.28 -6.20 -1.74
CA PHE A 18 -3.20 -6.82 -2.52
C PHE A 18 -3.53 -6.92 -4.02
N ARG A 19 -4.72 -7.42 -4.37
CA ARG A 19 -5.18 -7.53 -5.76
C ARG A 19 -5.20 -6.17 -6.47
N THR A 20 -5.68 -5.11 -5.80
CA THR A 20 -5.69 -3.74 -6.34
C THR A 20 -4.28 -3.25 -6.62
N ARG A 21 -3.34 -3.49 -5.71
CA ARG A 21 -1.92 -3.11 -5.89
C ARG A 21 -1.25 -3.91 -7.02
N MET A 22 -1.61 -5.17 -7.21
CA MET A 22 -1.03 -5.99 -8.28
C MET A 22 -1.46 -5.57 -9.69
N LYS A 23 -2.62 -4.91 -9.84
CA LYS A 23 -3.15 -4.47 -11.14
C LYS A 23 -2.24 -3.46 -11.85
N THR A 24 -1.68 -2.49 -11.12
CA THR A 24 -0.92 -1.38 -11.71
C THR A 24 0.59 -1.51 -11.48
N ARG A 25 1.39 -0.93 -12.38
CA ARG A 25 2.86 -0.86 -12.22
C ARG A 25 3.25 -0.17 -10.90
N GLY A 26 2.58 0.95 -10.57
CA GLY A 26 2.81 1.68 -9.34
C GLY A 26 2.46 0.88 -8.09
N GLY A 27 1.36 0.13 -8.10
CA GLY A 27 0.99 -0.72 -6.97
C GLY A 27 1.97 -1.88 -6.75
N ARG A 28 2.49 -2.49 -7.84
CA ARG A 28 3.56 -3.49 -7.76
C ARG A 28 4.86 -2.91 -7.20
N ALA A 29 5.20 -1.67 -7.57
CA ALA A 29 6.38 -0.98 -7.01
C ALA A 29 6.24 -0.75 -5.49
N ILE A 30 5.05 -0.41 -5.00
CA ILE A 30 4.79 -0.25 -3.56
C ILE A 30 5.02 -1.57 -2.82
N ILE A 31 4.45 -2.68 -3.30
CA ILE A 31 4.64 -4.01 -2.67
C ILE A 31 6.12 -4.39 -2.68
N ARG A 32 6.82 -4.18 -3.80
CA ARG A 32 8.25 -4.44 -3.90
C ARG A 32 9.04 -3.64 -2.86
N ARG A 33 8.72 -2.35 -2.69
CA ARG A 33 9.35 -1.50 -1.67
C ARG A 33 9.08 -2.01 -0.26
N GLN A 34 7.84 -2.37 0.05
CA GLN A 34 7.47 -2.92 1.37
C GLN A 34 8.23 -4.20 1.68
N ARG A 35 8.33 -5.12 0.71
CA ARG A 35 9.12 -6.37 0.85
C ARG A 35 10.62 -6.10 1.02
N ALA A 36 11.18 -5.15 0.27
CA ALA A 36 12.57 -4.76 0.40
C ALA A 36 12.87 -4.19 1.80
N LEU A 37 12.01 -3.32 2.32
CA LEU A 37 12.15 -2.77 3.67
C LEU A 37 12.04 -3.85 4.75
N ALA A 38 11.11 -4.81 4.60
CA ALA A 38 10.98 -5.94 5.52
C ALA A 38 12.22 -6.86 5.54
N CYS A 39 12.95 -6.93 4.42
CA CYS A 39 14.24 -7.62 4.29
C CYS A 39 15.42 -6.82 4.87
N GLY A 40 15.18 -5.66 5.49
CA GLY A 40 16.24 -4.81 6.06
C GLY A 40 16.95 -3.93 5.04
N LYS A 41 16.45 -3.82 3.80
CA LYS A 41 17.02 -2.88 2.81
C LYS A 41 16.69 -1.44 3.21
N LYS A 42 17.66 -0.53 3.07
CA LYS A 42 17.47 0.89 3.37
C LYS A 42 16.37 1.49 2.50
N LYS A 43 15.61 2.43 3.06
CA LYS A 43 14.57 3.18 2.33
C LYS A 43 15.26 4.01 1.25
N ILE A 44 14.96 3.72 -0.01
CA ILE A 44 15.43 4.52 -1.14
C ILE A 44 14.68 5.86 -1.08
N SER A 45 15.41 6.93 -0.75
CA SER A 45 14.96 8.32 -0.89
C SER A 45 15.11 8.72 -2.34
N ASN A 46 13.99 9.02 -2.99
CA ASN A 46 13.98 9.78 -4.24
C ASN A 46 13.85 11.26 -3.90
#